data_AF-A0A1G3IRR2-F1
#
_entry.id   AF-A0A1G3IRR2-F1
#
_cell.length_a   1.000
_cell.length_b   1.000
_cell.length_c   1.000
_cell.angle_alpha   90.00
_cell.angle_beta   90.00
_cell.angle_gamma   90.00
#
_symmetry.space_group_name_H-M   'P 1'
#
loop_
_entity.id
_entity.type
_entity.pdbx_description
1 polymer ?
#
loop_
_entity_poly.entity_id
_entity_poly.type
_entity_poly.pdbx_seq_one_letter_code
_entity_poly.pdbx_strand_id
1 'polypeptide(L)'
;MTAREPNGRHPPGAASDIEEPTDTVLPRPPLASIGMLGWIRHNLFGSIPNTILTVLAIWLLWEVVPPLLKWGFINATWSGADPKACRQAGGACWTFIGEKHRFILFGLYPYGEHWRPLVAMALFIATLAASCDRRMWQWWIFVVWAAVFAVAGVLMWGGILGLTYVENERWGGLPLTLILAMIGIAASFPISILLALGRRSNLPAIRALCVVYIEIVRGVPLISVLFMASVMFPLFLPEGVTIDKLLRAQVGIIMFTAAY
;
A
#
# COMPACT_ATOMS: atom_id res chain seq x y z
N MET A 1 -20.11 -34.14 88.79
CA MET A 1 -21.37 -34.67 89.36
C MET A 1 -22.50 -33.74 88.93
N THR A 2 -23.53 -34.27 88.25
CA THR A 2 -24.97 -33.91 88.33
C THR A 2 -25.33 -32.41 88.37
N ALA A 3 -26.18 -31.79 87.55
CA ALA A 3 -27.51 -32.15 87.03
C ALA A 3 -27.96 -30.99 86.07
N ARG A 4 -28.55 -31.25 84.90
CA ARG A 4 -30.01 -31.32 84.57
C ARG A 4 -30.74 -29.97 84.42
N GLU A 5 -30.98 -29.61 83.14
CA GLU A 5 -32.11 -28.91 82.45
C GLU A 5 -33.05 -27.91 83.20
N PRO A 6 -33.56 -26.85 82.50
CA PRO A 6 -34.82 -26.99 81.75
C PRO A 6 -34.96 -26.20 80.42
N ASN A 7 -35.46 -26.90 79.40
CA ASN A 7 -36.55 -26.56 78.46
C ASN A 7 -36.82 -25.06 78.15
N GLY A 8 -36.41 -24.62 76.95
CA GLY A 8 -36.86 -23.39 76.30
C GLY A 8 -37.37 -23.68 74.89
N ARG A 9 -38.64 -23.38 74.63
CA ARG A 9 -39.34 -23.52 73.34
C ARG A 9 -38.59 -22.78 72.22
N HIS A 10 -38.33 -23.45 71.11
CA HIS A 10 -37.82 -22.84 69.87
C HIS A 10 -38.99 -22.49 68.93
N PRO A 11 -39.11 -21.23 68.45
CA PRO A 11 -40.11 -20.84 67.45
C PRO A 11 -39.74 -21.37 66.05
N PRO A 12 -40.72 -21.52 65.14
CA PRO A 12 -40.54 -22.18 63.85
C PRO A 12 -39.60 -21.40 62.94
N GLY A 13 -38.78 -22.14 62.19
CA GLY A 13 -37.70 -21.62 61.35
C GLY A 13 -38.17 -20.61 60.32
N ALA A 14 -37.52 -19.44 60.34
CA ALA A 14 -37.44 -18.55 59.20
C ALA A 14 -36.43 -19.18 58.22
N ALA A 15 -36.94 -19.83 57.19
CA ALA A 15 -36.17 -20.14 55.99
C ALA A 15 -35.69 -18.80 55.43
N SER A 16 -34.38 -18.56 55.47
CA SER A 16 -33.76 -17.46 54.74
C SER A 16 -33.88 -17.80 53.25
N ASP A 17 -34.80 -17.12 52.57
CA ASP A 17 -34.90 -17.15 51.12
C ASP A 17 -33.55 -16.73 50.52
N ILE A 18 -32.82 -17.69 49.97
CA ILE A 18 -31.67 -17.40 49.11
C ILE A 18 -32.27 -16.88 47.82
N GLU A 19 -32.31 -15.56 47.68
CA GLU A 19 -32.73 -14.89 46.45
C GLU A 19 -31.72 -15.24 45.34
N GLU A 20 -32.11 -16.17 44.47
CA GLU A 20 -31.41 -16.53 43.26
C GLU A 20 -31.22 -15.26 42.40
N PRO A 21 -30.01 -14.97 41.88
CA PRO A 21 -29.78 -13.74 41.15
C PRO A 21 -30.70 -13.74 39.94
N THR A 22 -31.68 -12.83 39.93
CA THR A 22 -32.56 -12.62 38.78
C THR A 22 -31.66 -12.34 37.58
N ASP A 23 -31.60 -13.28 36.64
CA ASP A 23 -30.98 -13.11 35.35
C ASP A 23 -31.56 -11.83 34.75
N THR A 24 -30.78 -10.75 34.79
CA THR A 24 -31.11 -9.52 34.09
C THR A 24 -30.99 -9.86 32.61
N VAL A 25 -32.11 -10.27 32.00
CA VAL A 25 -32.23 -10.40 30.56
C VAL A 25 -31.95 -9.02 29.99
N LEU A 26 -30.69 -8.78 29.61
CA LEU A 26 -30.33 -7.60 28.84
C LEU A 26 -31.30 -7.54 27.65
N PRO A 27 -32.00 -6.41 27.44
CA PRO A 27 -32.92 -6.31 26.32
C PRO A 27 -32.13 -6.63 25.06
N ARG A 28 -32.55 -7.69 24.34
CA ARG A 28 -31.95 -8.06 23.07
C ARG A 28 -31.95 -6.79 22.20
N PRO A 29 -30.79 -6.35 21.67
CA PRO A 29 -30.76 -5.16 20.83
C PRO A 29 -31.80 -5.33 19.72
N PRO A 30 -32.58 -4.28 19.41
CA PRO A 30 -33.68 -4.39 18.46
C PRO A 30 -33.12 -4.95 17.14
N LEU A 31 -33.77 -5.96 16.57
CA LEU A 31 -33.33 -6.66 15.34
C LEU A 31 -33.04 -5.71 14.16
N ALA A 32 -33.55 -4.48 14.22
CA ALA A 32 -33.23 -3.38 13.31
C ALA A 32 -31.75 -2.96 13.28
N SER A 33 -30.94 -3.29 14.29
CA SER A 33 -29.51 -3.01 14.33
C SER A 33 -28.62 -4.18 13.87
N ILE A 34 -29.20 -5.37 13.62
CA ILE A 34 -28.47 -6.58 13.22
C ILE A 34 -28.84 -6.90 11.78
N GLY A 35 -28.23 -6.20 10.83
CA GLY A 35 -28.40 -6.51 9.41
C GLY A 35 -27.86 -5.44 8.46
N MET A 36 -27.70 -5.79 7.19
CA MET A 36 -27.23 -4.89 6.14
C MET A 36 -28.05 -3.59 6.07
N LEU A 37 -29.37 -3.69 6.27
CA LEU A 37 -30.29 -2.54 6.31
C LEU A 37 -30.10 -1.66 7.56
N GLY A 38 -29.82 -2.26 8.72
CA GLY A 38 -29.50 -1.52 9.95
C GLY A 38 -28.16 -0.77 9.85
N TRP A 39 -27.17 -1.42 9.25
CA TRP A 39 -25.86 -0.80 8.96
C TRP A 39 -25.98 0.38 7.99
N ILE A 40 -26.74 0.24 6.90
CA ILE A 40 -26.95 1.33 5.92
C ILE A 40 -27.59 2.54 6.59
N ARG A 41 -28.65 2.32 7.37
CA ARG A 41 -29.38 3.42 8.00
C ARG A 41 -28.55 4.13 9.08
N HIS A 42 -27.77 3.38 9.85
CA HIS A 42 -26.92 3.93 10.89
C HIS A 42 -25.66 4.62 10.32
N ASN A 43 -25.04 4.08 9.27
CA ASN A 43 -23.75 4.58 8.76
C ASN A 43 -23.92 5.65 7.67
N LEU A 44 -24.83 5.46 6.71
CA LEU A 44 -25.06 6.42 5.62
C LEU A 44 -26.06 7.52 5.97
N PHE A 45 -27.09 7.20 6.75
CA PHE A 45 -28.21 8.12 7.05
C PHE A 45 -28.37 8.44 8.54
N GLY A 46 -27.36 8.12 9.36
CA GLY A 46 -27.44 8.27 10.82
C GLY A 46 -27.43 9.72 11.31
N SER A 47 -27.04 10.68 10.47
CA SER A 47 -27.03 12.12 10.77
C SER A 47 -27.40 12.94 9.53
N ILE A 48 -27.85 14.19 9.73
CA ILE A 48 -28.17 15.12 8.63
C ILE A 48 -26.93 15.37 7.74
N PRO A 49 -25.72 15.62 8.28
CA PRO A 49 -24.51 15.74 7.46
C PRO A 49 -24.19 14.46 6.67
N ASN A 50 -24.32 13.28 7.26
CA ASN A 50 -24.06 12.01 6.57
C ASN A 50 -25.08 11.76 5.46
N THR A 51 -26.34 12.16 5.68
CA THR A 51 -27.40 12.07 4.67
C THR A 51 -27.11 12.98 3.49
N ILE A 52 -26.71 14.24 3.73
CA ILE A 52 -26.33 15.18 2.68
C ILE A 52 -25.11 14.66 1.90
N LEU A 53 -24.06 14.21 2.60
CA LEU A 53 -22.86 13.65 1.97
C LEU A 53 -23.17 12.40 1.15
N THR A 54 -24.05 11.53 1.65
CA THR A 54 -24.49 10.32 0.93
C THR A 54 -25.25 10.67 -0.33
N VAL A 55 -26.19 11.61 -0.27
CA VAL A 55 -26.95 12.06 -1.45
C VAL A 55 -26.03 12.73 -2.47
N LEU A 56 -25.12 13.60 -2.03
CA LEU A 56 -24.11 14.24 -2.88
C LEU A 56 -23.20 13.20 -3.54
N ALA A 57 -22.73 12.20 -2.79
CA ALA A 57 -21.88 11.14 -3.32
C ALA A 57 -22.62 10.28 -4.35
N ILE A 58 -23.88 9.94 -4.11
CA ILE A 58 -24.71 9.22 -5.08
C ILE A 58 -24.93 10.05 -6.34
N TRP A 59 -25.24 11.35 -6.19
CA TRP A 59 -25.40 12.26 -7.32
C TRP A 59 -24.11 12.37 -8.14
N LEU A 60 -22.95 12.54 -7.50
CA LEU A 60 -21.65 12.57 -8.17
C LEU A 60 -21.33 11.25 -8.87
N LEU A 61 -21.60 10.11 -8.24
CA LEU A 61 -21.44 8.80 -8.86
C LEU A 61 -22.36 8.66 -10.08
N TRP A 62 -23.58 9.17 -10.02
CA TRP A 62 -24.52 9.15 -11.13
C TRP A 62 -24.08 10.03 -12.30
N GLU A 63 -23.41 11.16 -12.05
CA GLU A 63 -22.87 12.01 -13.11
C GLU A 63 -21.56 11.45 -13.70
N VAL A 64 -20.72 10.81 -12.88
CA VAL A 64 -19.39 10.35 -13.32
C VAL A 64 -19.41 8.95 -13.92
N VAL A 65 -20.09 7.99 -13.29
CA VAL A 65 -20.00 6.57 -13.64
C VAL A 65 -20.59 6.27 -15.03
N PRO A 66 -21.81 6.72 -15.40
CA PRO A 66 -22.38 6.39 -16.70
C PRO A 66 -21.58 6.94 -17.89
N PRO A 67 -21.09 8.20 -17.90
CA PRO A 67 -20.19 8.68 -18.95
C PRO A 67 -18.88 7.91 -19.00
N LEU A 68 -18.31 7.54 -17.85
CA LEU A 68 -17.07 6.76 -17.80
C LEU A 68 -17.26 5.36 -18.40
N LEU A 69 -18.38 4.69 -18.10
CA LEU A 69 -18.72 3.38 -18.68
C LEU A 69 -19.02 3.49 -20.18
N LYS A 70 -19.73 4.56 -20.59
CA LYS A 70 -19.97 4.84 -22.00
C LYS A 70 -18.66 5.03 -22.77
N TRP A 71 -17.74 5.83 -22.22
CA TRP A 71 -16.44 6.07 -22.82
C TRP A 71 -15.55 4.80 -22.83
N GLY A 72 -15.50 4.08 -21.71
CA GLY A 72 -14.58 2.96 -21.50
C GLY A 72 -14.99 1.66 -22.17
N PHE A 73 -16.29 1.40 -22.33
CA PHE A 73 -16.79 0.12 -22.83
C PHE A 73 -17.70 0.25 -24.06
N ILE A 74 -18.65 1.19 -24.04
CA ILE A 74 -19.71 1.27 -25.06
C ILE A 74 -19.20 1.92 -26.35
N ASN A 75 -18.55 3.08 -26.24
CA ASN A 75 -17.99 3.84 -27.36
C ASN A 75 -16.52 3.45 -27.63
N ALA A 76 -16.02 2.41 -26.97
CA ALA A 76 -14.62 2.02 -27.02
C ALA A 76 -14.31 1.21 -28.28
N THR A 77 -13.08 1.36 -28.77
CA THR A 77 -12.56 0.62 -29.93
C THR A 77 -11.73 -0.57 -29.47
N TRP A 78 -12.24 -1.77 -29.72
CA TRP A 78 -11.65 -3.03 -29.27
C TRP A 78 -10.74 -3.69 -30.31
N SER A 79 -10.91 -3.35 -31.58
CA SER A 79 -10.19 -3.95 -32.71
C SER A 79 -9.92 -2.92 -33.81
N GLY A 80 -8.81 -3.08 -34.52
CA GLY A 80 -8.43 -2.24 -35.66
C GLY A 80 -7.16 -1.44 -35.39
N ALA A 81 -6.13 -1.64 -36.23
CA ALA A 81 -4.79 -1.09 -36.05
C ALA A 81 -4.64 0.40 -36.43
N ASP A 82 -5.71 1.09 -36.83
CA ASP A 82 -5.63 2.47 -37.31
C ASP A 82 -5.85 3.50 -36.18
N PRO A 83 -4.84 4.32 -35.84
CA PRO A 83 -4.96 5.39 -34.85
C PRO A 83 -6.00 6.47 -35.20
N LYS A 84 -6.43 6.57 -36.46
CA LYS A 84 -7.49 7.51 -36.88
C LYS A 84 -8.87 7.02 -36.45
N ALA A 85 -9.12 5.70 -36.52
CA ALA A 85 -10.38 5.10 -36.11
C ALA A 85 -10.64 5.30 -34.59
N CYS A 86 -9.60 5.15 -33.77
CA CYS A 86 -9.69 5.42 -32.33
C CYS A 86 -10.05 6.89 -32.01
N ARG A 87 -9.53 7.86 -32.78
CA ARG A 87 -9.83 9.29 -32.58
C ARG A 87 -11.25 9.68 -33.01
N GLN A 88 -11.82 8.95 -33.99
CA GLN A 88 -13.16 9.23 -34.50
C GLN A 88 -14.27 8.63 -33.62
N ALA A 89 -14.01 7.51 -32.94
CA ALA A 89 -15.00 6.85 -32.08
C ALA A 89 -15.35 7.61 -30.79
N GLY A 90 -14.50 8.55 -30.35
CA GLY A 90 -14.75 9.37 -29.16
C GLY A 90 -14.75 8.62 -27.81
N GLY A 91 -14.39 7.33 -27.80
CA GLY A 91 -14.25 6.49 -26.61
C GLY A 91 -12.81 6.02 -26.35
N ALA A 92 -12.64 5.08 -25.42
CA ALA A 92 -11.34 4.49 -25.11
C ALA A 92 -10.79 3.66 -26.28
N CYS A 93 -9.47 3.71 -26.50
CA CYS A 93 -8.78 2.96 -27.55
C CYS A 93 -8.10 1.72 -26.96
N TRP A 94 -8.83 0.61 -26.82
CA TRP A 94 -8.28 -0.65 -26.32
C TRP A 94 -7.31 -1.30 -27.31
N THR A 95 -7.46 -1.04 -28.61
CA THR A 95 -6.48 -1.51 -29.61
C THR A 95 -5.07 -1.01 -29.33
N PHE A 96 -4.91 0.25 -28.88
CA PHE A 96 -3.59 0.79 -28.50
C PHE A 96 -2.98 0.00 -27.35
N ILE A 97 -3.77 -0.34 -26.34
CA ILE A 97 -3.33 -1.15 -25.20
C ILE A 97 -2.97 -2.55 -25.70
N GLY A 98 -3.78 -3.17 -26.55
CA GLY A 98 -3.47 -4.48 -27.15
C GLY A 98 -2.14 -4.49 -27.92
N GLU A 99 -1.86 -3.47 -28.72
CA GLU A 99 -0.63 -3.38 -29.52
C GLU A 99 0.60 -2.97 -28.70
N LYS A 100 0.42 -2.16 -27.64
CA LYS A 100 1.53 -1.57 -26.86
C LYS A 100 1.65 -2.10 -25.43
N HIS A 101 0.85 -3.09 -25.01
CA HIS A 101 0.89 -3.63 -23.65
C HIS A 101 2.30 -4.06 -23.24
N ARG A 102 3.07 -4.69 -24.13
CA ARG A 102 4.44 -5.14 -23.80
C ARG A 102 5.39 -3.98 -23.51
N PHE A 103 5.28 -2.88 -24.24
CA PHE A 103 6.07 -1.67 -23.98
C PHE A 103 5.64 -0.99 -22.68
N ILE A 104 4.33 -0.95 -22.39
CA ILE A 104 3.80 -0.41 -21.14
C ILE A 104 4.26 -1.25 -19.94
N LEU A 105 4.22 -2.58 -20.07
CA LEU A 105 4.57 -3.52 -19.00
C LEU A 105 6.07 -3.66 -18.80
N PHE A 106 6.86 -3.79 -19.87
CA PHE A 106 8.29 -4.13 -19.80
C PHE A 106 9.24 -3.04 -20.30
N GLY A 107 8.71 -1.91 -20.80
CA GLY A 107 9.53 -0.83 -21.35
C GLY A 107 10.32 -1.26 -22.58
N LEU A 108 11.61 -0.94 -22.60
CA LEU A 108 12.54 -1.23 -23.69
C LEU A 108 13.24 -2.59 -23.54
N TYR A 109 12.80 -3.43 -22.61
CA TYR A 109 13.41 -4.72 -22.34
C TYR A 109 13.32 -5.64 -23.58
N PRO A 110 14.37 -6.42 -23.93
CA PRO A 110 14.38 -7.26 -25.12
C PRO A 110 13.19 -8.23 -25.19
N TYR A 111 12.56 -8.33 -26.36
CA TYR A 111 11.32 -9.10 -26.56
C TYR A 111 11.44 -10.58 -26.22
N GLY A 112 12.55 -11.24 -26.57
CA GLY A 112 12.76 -12.66 -26.27
C GLY A 112 12.92 -12.95 -24.78
N GLU A 113 13.16 -11.92 -23.97
CA GLU A 113 13.59 -12.03 -22.59
C GLU A 113 12.54 -11.48 -21.60
N HIS A 114 11.32 -11.15 -22.06
CA HIS A 114 10.23 -10.61 -21.21
C HIS A 114 9.80 -11.55 -20.07
N TRP A 115 10.09 -12.83 -20.17
CA TRP A 115 9.85 -13.79 -19.09
C TRP A 115 10.66 -13.46 -17.82
N ARG A 116 11.85 -12.85 -17.96
CA ARG A 116 12.74 -12.44 -16.87
C ARG A 116 12.08 -11.38 -15.97
N PRO A 117 11.69 -10.19 -16.48
CA PRO A 117 10.96 -9.20 -15.69
C PRO A 117 9.61 -9.72 -15.18
N LEU A 118 8.91 -10.57 -15.95
CA LEU A 118 7.63 -11.15 -15.52
C LEU A 118 7.81 -12.03 -14.27
N VAL A 119 8.80 -12.93 -14.26
CA VAL A 119 9.09 -13.77 -13.11
C VAL A 119 9.57 -12.93 -11.92
N ALA A 120 10.41 -11.90 -12.15
CA ALA A 120 10.81 -10.97 -11.10
C ALA A 120 9.61 -10.27 -10.45
N MET A 121 8.67 -9.77 -11.26
CA MET A 121 7.41 -9.17 -10.76
C MET A 121 6.57 -10.18 -9.98
N ALA A 122 6.40 -11.40 -10.50
CA ALA A 122 5.62 -12.44 -9.84
C ALA A 122 6.22 -12.79 -8.47
N LEU A 123 7.54 -12.88 -8.37
CA LEU A 123 8.25 -13.12 -7.10
C LEU A 123 8.02 -11.98 -6.10
N PHE A 124 8.11 -10.72 -6.53
CA PHE A 124 7.82 -9.57 -5.66
C PHE A 124 6.38 -9.57 -5.18
N ILE A 125 5.42 -9.76 -6.08
CA ILE A 125 3.98 -9.78 -5.74
C ILE A 125 3.67 -10.95 -4.80
N ALA A 126 4.19 -12.14 -5.07
CA ALA A 126 3.99 -13.31 -4.21
C ALA A 126 4.57 -13.08 -2.80
N THR A 127 5.77 -12.51 -2.71
CA THR A 127 6.41 -12.21 -1.43
C THR A 127 5.68 -11.11 -0.67
N LEU A 128 5.16 -10.11 -1.37
CA LEU A 128 4.34 -9.05 -0.79
C LEU A 128 3.01 -9.61 -0.27
N ALA A 129 2.30 -10.42 -1.06
CA ALA A 129 1.08 -11.10 -0.64
C ALA A 129 1.32 -12.00 0.58
N ALA A 130 2.45 -12.73 0.59
CA ALA A 130 2.86 -13.51 1.76
C ALA A 130 3.14 -12.63 2.99
N SER A 131 3.74 -11.44 2.79
CA SER A 131 4.00 -10.50 3.88
C SER A 131 2.72 -9.87 4.45
N CYS A 132 1.61 -9.88 3.71
CA CYS A 132 0.30 -9.45 4.22
C CYS A 132 -0.32 -10.47 5.20
N ASP A 133 0.07 -11.74 5.15
CA ASP A 133 -0.35 -12.72 6.15
C ASP A 133 0.52 -12.59 7.40
N ARG A 134 -0.12 -12.16 8.49
CA ARG A 134 0.52 -11.95 9.80
C ARG A 134 1.19 -13.21 10.36
N ARG A 135 0.77 -14.41 9.92
CA ARG A 135 1.39 -15.70 10.29
C ARG A 135 2.82 -15.83 9.80
N MET A 136 3.15 -15.20 8.67
CA MET A 136 4.47 -15.28 8.05
C MET A 136 5.46 -14.21 8.54
N TRP A 137 5.06 -13.38 9.51
CA TRP A 137 5.91 -12.29 10.04
C TRP A 137 6.94 -12.80 11.06
N GLN A 138 7.80 -13.69 10.60
CA GLN A 138 8.93 -14.25 11.33
C GLN A 138 10.22 -13.72 10.69
N TRP A 139 11.36 -13.83 11.39
CA TRP A 139 12.64 -13.30 10.90
C TRP A 139 13.05 -13.83 9.51
N TRP A 140 12.63 -15.04 9.13
CA TRP A 140 12.93 -15.64 7.82
C TRP A 140 12.32 -14.87 6.65
N ILE A 141 11.26 -14.07 6.85
CA ILE A 141 10.68 -13.25 5.78
C ILE A 141 11.68 -12.22 5.25
N PHE A 142 12.55 -11.69 6.12
CA PHE A 142 13.62 -10.78 5.70
C PHE A 142 14.64 -11.48 4.80
N VAL A 143 14.94 -12.75 5.10
CA VAL A 143 15.83 -13.58 4.27
C VAL A 143 15.19 -13.85 2.91
N VAL A 144 13.89 -14.14 2.87
CA VAL A 144 13.16 -14.33 1.61
C VAL A 144 13.12 -13.05 0.79
N TRP A 145 12.87 -11.90 1.41
CA TRP A 145 12.97 -10.61 0.74
C TRP A 145 14.35 -10.36 0.15
N ALA A 146 15.42 -10.57 0.93
CA ALA A 146 16.79 -10.42 0.44
C ALA A 146 17.09 -11.38 -0.72
N ALA A 147 16.64 -12.64 -0.63
CA ALA A 147 16.79 -13.63 -1.69
C ALA A 147 16.01 -13.21 -2.95
N VAL A 148 14.78 -12.72 -2.82
CA VAL A 148 13.96 -12.26 -3.94
C VAL A 148 14.57 -11.05 -4.62
N PHE A 149 15.12 -10.09 -3.87
CA PHE A 149 15.88 -8.97 -4.45
C PHE A 149 17.11 -9.45 -5.21
N ALA A 150 17.88 -10.39 -4.65
CA ALA A 150 19.06 -10.93 -5.32
C ALA A 150 18.68 -11.68 -6.61
N VAL A 151 17.67 -12.55 -6.56
CA VAL A 151 17.17 -13.31 -7.71
C VAL A 151 16.61 -12.36 -8.76
N ALA A 152 15.79 -11.37 -8.38
CA ALA A 152 15.26 -10.37 -9.31
C ALA A 152 16.38 -9.55 -9.95
N GLY A 153 17.42 -9.17 -9.21
CA GLY A 153 18.60 -8.47 -9.73
C GLY A 153 19.34 -9.29 -10.77
N VAL A 154 19.65 -10.56 -10.47
CA VAL A 154 20.29 -11.49 -11.42
C VAL A 154 19.42 -11.69 -12.66
N LEU A 155 18.10 -11.82 -12.46
CA LEU A 155 17.17 -12.04 -13.55
C LEU A 155 17.05 -10.78 -14.44
N MET A 156 17.08 -9.58 -13.88
CA MET A 156 16.98 -8.35 -14.66
C MET A 156 18.28 -8.00 -15.40
N TRP A 157 19.44 -8.05 -14.71
CA TRP A 157 20.74 -7.76 -15.33
C TRP A 157 21.20 -8.86 -16.27
N GLY A 158 21.10 -10.12 -15.86
CA GLY A 158 21.70 -11.24 -16.57
C GLY A 158 23.23 -11.20 -16.51
N GLY A 159 23.89 -11.79 -17.50
CA GLY A 159 25.34 -11.89 -17.58
C GLY A 159 25.96 -13.06 -16.79
N ILE A 160 25.15 -13.77 -16.00
CA ILE A 160 25.53 -14.95 -15.23
C ILE A 160 24.54 -16.08 -15.60
N LEU A 161 24.93 -17.35 -15.44
CA LEU A 161 24.09 -18.52 -15.76
C LEU A 161 23.69 -18.63 -17.24
N GLY A 162 24.48 -18.04 -18.15
CA GLY A 162 24.19 -18.04 -19.59
C GLY A 162 23.11 -17.02 -20.02
N LEU A 163 22.65 -16.17 -19.11
CA LEU A 163 21.71 -15.09 -19.42
C LEU A 163 22.38 -13.95 -20.17
N THR A 164 21.68 -13.38 -21.15
CA THR A 164 22.13 -12.19 -21.87
C THR A 164 22.18 -10.99 -20.93
N TYR A 165 23.27 -10.21 -20.97
CA TYR A 165 23.38 -8.98 -20.20
C TYR A 165 22.47 -7.90 -20.79
N VAL A 166 21.67 -7.27 -19.93
CA VAL A 166 20.74 -6.19 -20.30
C VAL A 166 21.08 -4.95 -19.50
N GLU A 167 21.47 -3.90 -20.22
CA GLU A 167 21.85 -2.60 -19.67
C GLU A 167 20.69 -1.90 -18.94
N ASN A 168 21.02 -1.10 -17.93
CA ASN A 168 20.06 -0.36 -17.10
C ASN A 168 19.16 0.59 -17.90
N GLU A 169 19.64 1.14 -19.02
CA GLU A 169 18.88 2.06 -19.88
C GLU A 169 17.67 1.40 -20.55
N ARG A 170 17.69 0.07 -20.67
CA ARG A 170 16.61 -0.70 -21.30
C ARG A 170 15.54 -1.14 -20.30
N TRP A 171 15.80 -0.97 -19.01
CA TRP A 171 14.85 -1.32 -17.96
C TRP A 171 13.73 -0.28 -17.91
N GLY A 172 12.49 -0.73 -17.75
CA GLY A 172 11.33 0.15 -17.72
C GLY A 172 10.06 -0.59 -17.36
N GLY A 173 8.93 0.10 -17.51
CA GLY A 173 7.61 -0.44 -17.22
C GLY A 173 7.40 -0.82 -15.75
N LEU A 174 6.50 -1.77 -15.52
CA LEU A 174 6.11 -2.23 -14.19
C LEU A 174 7.26 -2.85 -13.37
N PRO A 175 8.14 -3.71 -13.93
CA PRO A 175 9.25 -4.30 -13.17
C PRO A 175 10.13 -3.23 -12.53
N LEU A 176 10.45 -2.17 -13.30
CA LEU A 176 11.25 -1.06 -12.79
C LEU A 176 10.54 -0.33 -11.64
N THR A 177 9.24 -0.07 -11.79
CA THR A 177 8.46 0.60 -10.73
C THR A 177 8.38 -0.24 -9.46
N LEU A 178 8.20 -1.56 -9.57
CA LEU A 178 8.20 -2.48 -8.43
C LEU A 178 9.56 -2.47 -7.73
N ILE A 179 10.65 -2.61 -8.49
CA ILE A 179 12.01 -2.61 -7.93
C ILE A 179 12.27 -1.30 -7.19
N LEU A 180 11.99 -0.17 -7.83
CA LEU A 180 12.20 1.16 -7.25
C LEU A 180 11.40 1.35 -5.96
N ALA A 181 10.13 0.95 -5.96
CA ALA A 181 9.26 1.07 -4.81
C ALA A 181 9.69 0.15 -3.67
N MET A 182 9.96 -1.12 -3.95
CA MET A 182 10.33 -2.10 -2.94
C MET A 182 11.68 -1.77 -2.29
N ILE A 183 12.71 -1.46 -3.09
CA ILE A 183 14.01 -1.01 -2.56
C ILE A 183 13.86 0.33 -1.86
N GLY A 184 13.06 1.25 -2.42
CA GLY A 184 12.81 2.57 -1.86
C GLY A 184 12.26 2.50 -0.45
N ILE A 185 11.18 1.74 -0.26
CA ILE A 185 10.54 1.53 1.05
C ILE A 185 11.49 0.81 2.01
N ALA A 186 12.14 -0.26 1.56
CA ALA A 186 13.02 -1.05 2.42
C ALA A 186 14.21 -0.24 2.94
N ALA A 187 14.83 0.57 2.07
CA ALA A 187 15.98 1.40 2.43
C ALA A 187 15.59 2.72 3.13
N SER A 188 14.42 3.30 2.80
CA SER A 188 13.96 4.52 3.47
C SER A 188 13.50 4.24 4.89
N PHE A 189 12.90 3.08 5.17
CA PHE A 189 12.37 2.73 6.49
C PHE A 189 13.36 2.92 7.66
N PRO A 190 14.61 2.40 7.63
CA PRO A 190 15.56 2.65 8.71
C PRO A 190 15.92 4.14 8.84
N ILE A 191 16.05 4.85 7.71
CA ILE A 191 16.35 6.29 7.71
C ILE A 191 15.17 7.07 8.32
N SER A 192 13.93 6.73 7.97
CA SER A 192 12.71 7.30 8.56
C SER A 192 12.67 7.09 10.06
N ILE A 193 13.01 5.89 10.56
CA ILE A 193 13.09 5.61 12.00
C ILE A 193 14.15 6.51 12.66
N LEU A 194 15.36 6.58 12.08
CA LEU A 194 16.45 7.40 12.63
C LEU A 194 16.07 8.88 12.68
N LEU A 195 15.43 9.41 11.63
CA LEU A 195 14.96 10.79 11.58
C LEU A 195 13.82 11.05 12.57
N ALA A 196 12.89 10.10 12.73
CA ALA A 196 11.80 10.20 13.69
C ALA A 196 12.31 10.20 15.14
N LEU A 197 13.29 9.35 15.45
CA LEU A 197 13.96 9.33 16.74
C LEU A 197 14.80 10.60 16.97
N GLY A 198 15.53 11.05 15.95
CA GLY A 198 16.31 12.28 16.00
C GLY A 198 15.46 13.52 16.27
N ARG A 199 14.26 13.60 15.69
CA ARG A 199 13.27 14.66 15.97
C ARG A 199 12.79 14.67 17.43
N ARG A 200 12.81 13.52 18.11
CA ARG A 200 12.44 13.37 19.54
C ARG A 200 13.64 13.51 20.49
N SER A 201 14.86 13.69 19.97
CA SER A 201 16.08 13.76 20.78
C SER A 201 16.15 15.02 21.66
N ASN A 202 16.79 14.89 22.82
CA ASN A 202 17.08 16.00 23.73
C ASN A 202 18.28 16.85 23.27
N LEU A 203 19.09 16.34 22.33
CA LEU A 203 20.23 17.09 21.78
C LEU A 203 19.73 18.11 20.74
N PRO A 204 19.86 19.43 20.99
CA PRO A 204 19.24 20.46 20.15
C PRO A 204 19.79 20.46 18.72
N ALA A 205 21.07 20.16 18.53
CA ALA A 205 21.69 20.10 17.19
C ALA A 205 21.10 18.96 16.33
N ILE A 206 20.98 17.76 16.89
CA ILE A 206 20.42 16.59 16.17
C ILE A 206 18.94 16.82 15.86
N ARG A 207 18.19 17.30 16.85
CA ARG A 207 16.77 17.64 16.67
C ARG A 207 16.58 18.68 15.57
N ALA A 208 17.38 19.75 15.56
CA ALA A 208 17.31 20.79 14.55
C ALA A 208 17.61 20.22 13.15
N LEU A 209 18.68 19.43 12.99
CA LEU A 209 19.04 18.82 11.71
C LEU A 209 17.92 17.91 11.16
N CYS A 210 17.35 17.05 12.00
CA CYS A 210 16.25 16.17 11.59
C CYS A 210 14.98 16.95 11.24
N VAL A 211 14.60 17.97 12.02
CA VAL A 211 13.41 18.79 11.74
C VAL A 211 13.60 19.55 10.43
N VAL A 212 14.73 20.23 10.25
CA VAL A 212 15.03 21.00 9.04
C VAL A 212 14.98 20.11 7.80
N TYR A 213 15.59 18.92 7.85
CA TYR A 213 15.53 17.96 6.76
C TYR A 213 14.08 17.54 6.43
N ILE A 214 13.30 17.13 7.44
CA ILE A 214 11.92 16.66 7.24
C ILE A 214 11.04 17.77 6.66
N GLU A 215 11.10 18.98 7.21
CA GLU A 215 10.28 20.10 6.77
C GLU A 215 10.65 20.57 5.35
N ILE A 216 11.95 20.60 5.01
CA ILE A 216 12.39 20.94 3.65
C ILE A 216 11.90 19.89 2.65
N VAL A 217 12.15 18.61 2.90
CA VAL A 217 11.81 17.55 1.94
C VAL A 217 10.30 17.45 1.72
N ARG A 218 9.49 17.65 2.78
CA ARG A 218 8.02 17.68 2.66
C ARG A 218 7.49 18.91 1.91
N GLY A 219 8.27 19.98 1.82
CA GLY A 219 7.94 21.18 1.05
C GLY A 219 8.37 21.13 -0.43
N VAL A 220 9.24 20.20 -0.81
CA VAL A 220 9.78 20.10 -2.18
C VAL A 220 9.01 19.05 -3.01
N PRO A 221 8.64 19.32 -4.27
CA PRO A 221 8.04 18.31 -5.13
C PRO A 221 9.01 17.16 -5.45
N LEU A 222 8.54 15.90 -5.39
CA LEU A 222 9.35 14.73 -5.78
C LEU A 222 9.94 14.89 -7.20
N ILE A 223 9.16 15.44 -8.14
CA ILE A 223 9.63 15.67 -9.51
C ILE A 223 10.87 16.57 -9.56
N SER A 224 10.96 17.58 -8.70
CA SER A 224 12.12 18.48 -8.62
C SER A 224 13.35 17.76 -8.09
N VAL A 225 13.18 16.90 -7.08
CA VAL A 225 14.27 16.07 -6.54
C VAL A 225 14.78 15.09 -7.59
N LEU A 226 13.87 14.42 -8.30
CA LEU A 226 14.22 13.49 -9.38
C LEU A 226 14.91 14.19 -10.54
N PHE A 227 14.45 15.39 -10.91
CA PHE A 227 15.11 16.21 -11.94
C PHE A 227 16.52 16.63 -11.51
N MET A 228 16.67 17.12 -10.28
CA MET A 228 17.97 17.50 -9.71
C MET A 228 18.95 16.30 -9.72
N ALA A 229 18.50 15.13 -9.27
CA ALA A 229 19.33 13.92 -9.23
C ALA A 229 19.66 13.36 -10.63
N SER A 230 18.73 13.49 -11.58
CA SER A 230 18.88 12.88 -12.91
C SER A 230 19.61 13.79 -13.91
N VAL A 231 19.44 15.10 -13.80
CA VAL A 231 19.92 16.08 -14.80
C VAL A 231 21.03 16.96 -14.24
N MET A 232 20.87 17.55 -13.05
CA MET A 232 21.89 18.47 -12.49
C MET A 232 23.06 17.75 -11.81
N PHE A 233 22.81 16.72 -11.00
CA PHE A 233 23.86 15.97 -10.31
C PHE A 233 25.01 15.48 -11.21
N PRO A 234 24.77 14.88 -12.40
CA PRO A 234 25.87 14.45 -13.26
C PRO A 234 26.74 15.60 -13.80
N LEU A 235 26.28 16.86 -13.78
CA LEU A 235 27.10 18.02 -14.18
C LEU A 235 28.16 18.38 -13.12
N PHE A 236 27.98 17.92 -11.88
CA PHE A 236 28.95 18.11 -10.80
C PHE A 236 29.94 16.95 -10.68
N LEU A 237 29.79 15.89 -11.47
CA LEU A 237 30.72 14.76 -11.48
C LEU A 237 31.91 15.05 -12.42
N PRO A 238 33.13 14.65 -12.04
CA PRO A 238 34.29 14.74 -12.93
C PRO A 238 34.07 13.95 -14.23
N GLU A 239 34.71 14.40 -15.31
CA GLU A 239 34.69 13.69 -16.58
C GLU A 239 35.15 12.23 -16.39
N GLY A 240 34.33 11.28 -16.83
CA GLY A 240 34.58 9.83 -16.72
C GLY A 240 33.88 9.11 -15.57
N VAL A 241 33.32 9.81 -14.57
CA VAL A 241 32.50 9.17 -13.52
C VAL A 241 31.05 9.12 -13.98
N THR A 242 30.59 7.96 -14.43
CA THR A 242 29.18 7.74 -14.79
C THR A 242 28.47 6.98 -13.68
N ILE A 243 27.46 7.59 -13.09
CA ILE A 243 26.55 6.93 -12.15
C ILE A 243 25.26 6.60 -12.89
N ASP A 244 24.84 5.33 -12.81
CA ASP A 244 23.63 4.83 -13.43
C ASP A 244 22.41 5.73 -13.13
N LYS A 245 21.61 5.99 -14.16
CA LYS A 245 20.36 6.77 -14.03
C LYS A 245 19.43 6.15 -12.99
N LEU A 246 19.38 4.81 -12.96
CA LEU A 246 18.58 4.03 -12.02
C LEU A 246 19.02 4.30 -10.57
N LEU A 247 20.32 4.23 -10.29
CA LEU A 247 20.84 4.44 -8.95
C LEU A 247 20.59 5.86 -8.45
N ARG A 248 20.78 6.87 -9.32
CA ARG A 248 20.52 8.28 -8.98
C ARG A 248 19.04 8.53 -8.65
N ALA A 249 18.14 7.97 -9.45
CA ALA A 249 16.71 8.03 -9.19
C ALA A 249 16.37 7.31 -7.87
N GLN A 250 16.94 6.13 -7.62
CA GLN A 250 16.73 5.37 -6.40
C GLN A 250 17.16 6.14 -5.14
N VAL A 251 18.33 6.77 -5.16
CA VAL A 251 18.81 7.60 -4.02
C VAL A 251 17.86 8.78 -3.79
N GLY A 252 17.43 9.46 -4.85
CA GLY A 252 16.43 10.54 -4.76
C GLY A 252 15.12 10.09 -4.12
N ILE A 253 14.60 8.93 -4.54
CA ILE A 253 13.39 8.32 -3.96
C ILE A 253 13.62 7.97 -2.49
N ILE A 254 14.71 7.28 -2.13
CA ILE A 254 14.98 6.88 -0.74
C ILE A 254 15.04 8.10 0.17
N MET A 255 15.76 9.15 -0.23
CA MET A 255 15.87 10.39 0.55
C MET A 255 14.51 11.09 0.65
N PHE A 256 13.74 11.15 -0.43
CA PHE A 256 12.42 11.77 -0.39
C PHE A 256 11.45 10.99 0.51
N THR A 257 11.33 9.69 0.30
CA THR A 257 10.44 8.80 1.06
C THR A 257 10.86 8.69 2.52
N ALA A 258 12.15 8.86 2.85
CA ALA A 258 12.61 8.82 4.24
C ALA A 258 11.99 9.94 5.12
N ALA A 259 11.63 11.08 4.52
CA ALA A 259 11.03 12.22 5.21
C ALA A 259 9.51 12.17 5.34
N TYR A 260 8.83 11.26 4.64
CA TYR A 260 7.37 11.12 4.67
C TYR A 260 6.94 10.13 5.73
#